data_AF-A0A182JD32-F1
#
_entry.id   AF-A0A182JD32-F1
#
_cell.length_a   1.000
_cell.length_b   1.000
_cell.length_c   1.000
_cell.angle_alpha   90.00
_cell.angle_beta   90.00
_cell.angle_gamma   90.00
#
_symmetry.space_group_name_H-M   'P 1'
#
loop_
_entity.id
_entity.type
_entity.pdbx_description
1 polymer ?
#
loop_
_entity_poly.entity_id
_entity_poly.type
_entity_poly.pdbx_seq_one_letter_code
_entity_poly.pdbx_strand_id
1 'polypeptide(L)'
;MAKIMGVWPQEYVAIRVQWYRKLYYFMMLMHWFNTYLQVEFFFRNLGNLNLIVQGLCSFCSICTTGIKAMRMHSYEAEILHIWRTMESATLFKKIHFLRTGDNKHIFTRIDDHIDRQWKEVHLNLRFYCLVVGAVASTYSIIPACMNLYNEFQGNDFNRSLVYNTYYPFIEEYRRFSPLHEVLFCSESLSGFTTWAGVVAFDGLYVVLVLYATSLMRMLGDLMQETTNQALSDVERTFFLRECLQQHIKTIQLSDSAS
;
A
#
# COMPACT_ATOMS: atom_id res chain seq x y z
N MET A 1 3.27 5.31 -9.48
CA MET A 1 1.93 4.82 -9.88
C MET A 1 0.83 5.23 -8.89
N ALA A 2 0.96 5.01 -7.58
CA ALA A 2 -0.07 5.38 -6.59
C ALA A 2 -0.57 6.84 -6.68
N LYS A 3 0.33 7.80 -6.95
CA LYS A 3 -0.02 9.23 -7.17
C LYS A 3 -0.88 9.50 -8.40
N ILE A 4 -0.72 8.68 -9.45
CA ILE A 4 -1.43 8.81 -10.73
C ILE A 4 -2.79 8.11 -10.68
N MET A 5 -2.90 7.08 -9.83
CA MET A 5 -4.09 6.23 -9.71
C MET A 5 -5.05 6.67 -8.60
N GLY A 6 -4.97 7.88 -8.08
CA GLY A 6 -5.99 8.37 -7.13
C GLY A 6 -5.90 7.81 -5.70
N VAL A 7 -4.88 7.01 -5.38
CA VAL A 7 -4.78 6.27 -4.11
C VAL A 7 -3.99 7.03 -3.02
N TRP A 8 -3.19 8.02 -3.41
CA TRP A 8 -2.22 8.69 -2.52
C TRP A 8 -2.78 9.98 -1.87
N PRO A 9 -2.21 10.48 -0.77
CA PRO A 9 -2.57 11.78 -0.23
C PRO A 9 -2.54 12.95 -1.25
N GLN A 10 -3.59 13.77 -1.23
CA GLN A 10 -3.88 14.91 -2.10
C GLN A 10 -2.74 15.92 -2.19
N GLU A 11 -2.05 16.16 -1.07
CA GLU A 11 -0.97 17.16 -1.01
C GLU A 11 0.24 16.82 -1.87
N TYR A 12 0.43 15.55 -2.24
CA TYR A 12 1.56 15.10 -3.06
C TYR A 12 1.21 14.87 -4.53
N VAL A 13 -0.01 15.23 -4.94
CA VAL A 13 -0.50 15.04 -6.30
C VAL A 13 -0.47 16.37 -7.04
N ALA A 14 0.25 16.42 -8.16
CA ALA A 14 0.40 17.63 -8.98
C ALA A 14 -0.89 18.03 -9.76
N ILE A 15 -1.94 17.21 -9.66
CA ILE A 15 -3.24 17.39 -10.34
C ILE A 15 -4.13 18.31 -9.50
N ARG A 16 -5.01 19.11 -10.14
CA ARG A 16 -6.05 19.90 -9.46
C ARG A 16 -6.79 19.05 -8.42
N VAL A 17 -6.72 19.45 -7.16
CA VAL A 17 -7.30 18.74 -5.99
C VAL A 17 -8.77 18.34 -6.19
N GLN A 18 -9.57 19.20 -6.83
CA GLN A 18 -10.98 18.90 -7.12
C GLN A 18 -11.17 17.75 -8.11
N TRP A 19 -10.33 17.66 -9.13
CA TRP A 19 -10.36 16.56 -10.10
C TRP A 19 -9.91 15.25 -9.45
N TYR A 20 -8.91 15.33 -8.57
CA TYR A 20 -8.42 14.19 -7.83
C TYR A 20 -9.48 13.56 -6.92
N ARG A 21 -10.23 14.38 -6.17
CA ARG A 21 -11.34 13.89 -5.33
C ARG A 21 -12.43 13.22 -6.16
N LYS A 22 -12.80 13.82 -7.30
CA LYS A 22 -13.79 13.22 -8.22
C LYS A 22 -13.30 11.88 -8.78
N LEU A 23 -12.03 11.79 -9.16
CA LEU A 23 -11.43 10.55 -9.64
C LEU A 23 -11.41 9.46 -8.56
N TYR A 24 -11.05 9.81 -7.32
CA TYR A 24 -11.06 8.89 -6.19
C TYR A 24 -12.46 8.31 -5.93
N TYR A 25 -13.50 9.16 -5.80
CA TYR A 25 -14.86 8.68 -5.57
C TYR A 25 -15.41 7.85 -6.73
N PHE A 26 -15.09 8.24 -7.97
CA PHE A 26 -15.43 7.46 -9.14
C PHE A 26 -14.78 6.07 -9.10
N MET A 27 -13.47 6.00 -8.81
CA MET A 27 -12.75 4.74 -8.69
C MET A 27 -13.27 3.87 -7.55
N MET A 28 -13.57 4.44 -6.39
CA MET A 28 -14.17 3.71 -5.26
C MET A 28 -15.56 3.19 -5.61
N LEU A 29 -16.38 3.98 -6.31
CA LEU A 29 -17.69 3.54 -6.77
C LEU A 29 -17.60 2.38 -7.76
N MET A 30 -16.69 2.47 -8.74
CA MET A 30 -16.43 1.38 -9.68
C MET A 30 -15.92 0.12 -8.99
N HIS A 31 -15.05 0.27 -7.99
CA HIS A 31 -14.54 -0.83 -7.17
C HIS A 31 -15.67 -1.56 -6.44
N TRP A 32 -16.54 -0.83 -5.73
CA TRP A 32 -17.68 -1.42 -5.02
C TRP A 32 -18.73 -2.02 -5.95
N PHE A 33 -18.95 -1.41 -7.11
CA PHE A 33 -19.82 -1.95 -8.14
C PHE A 33 -19.29 -3.31 -8.64
N ASN A 34 -18.00 -3.41 -8.93
CA ASN A 34 -17.38 -4.69 -9.32
C ASN A 34 -17.43 -5.74 -8.20
N THR A 35 -17.24 -5.33 -6.95
CA THR A 35 -17.43 -6.23 -5.79
C THR A 35 -18.85 -6.81 -5.76
N TYR A 36 -19.87 -5.98 -5.98
CA TYR A 36 -21.26 -6.43 -6.03
C TYR A 36 -21.48 -7.47 -7.14
N LEU A 37 -20.96 -7.24 -8.35
CA LEU A 37 -21.08 -8.19 -9.47
C LEU A 37 -20.38 -9.53 -9.19
N GLN A 38 -19.29 -9.52 -8.43
CA GLN A 38 -18.62 -10.75 -8.00
C GLN A 38 -19.40 -11.50 -6.91
N VAL A 39 -20.08 -10.78 -6.02
CA VAL A 39 -20.98 -11.39 -5.02
C VAL A 39 -22.15 -12.08 -5.71
N GLU A 40 -22.76 -11.45 -6.70
CA GLU A 40 -23.80 -12.06 -7.54
C GLU A 40 -23.28 -13.31 -8.26
N PHE A 41 -22.07 -13.26 -8.82
CA PHE A 41 -21.43 -14.43 -9.43
C PHE A 41 -21.23 -15.57 -8.42
N PHE A 42 -20.76 -15.26 -7.21
CA PHE A 42 -20.56 -16.24 -6.15
C PHE A 42 -21.87 -16.94 -5.76
N PHE A 43 -22.94 -16.18 -5.49
CA PHE A 43 -24.23 -16.75 -5.08
C PHE A 43 -24.88 -17.61 -6.18
N ARG A 44 -24.70 -17.25 -7.46
CA ARG A 44 -25.25 -18.02 -8.58
C ARG A 44 -24.49 -19.32 -8.86
N ASN A 45 -23.23 -19.41 -8.47
CA ASN A 45 -22.39 -20.58 -8.71
C ASN A 45 -22.23 -21.48 -7.47
N LEU A 46 -23.11 -21.36 -6.47
CA LEU A 46 -23.11 -22.19 -5.24
C LEU A 46 -23.20 -23.71 -5.48
N GLY A 47 -23.46 -24.16 -6.72
CA GLY A 47 -23.42 -25.57 -7.11
C GLY A 47 -22.06 -26.09 -7.59
N ASN A 48 -21.05 -25.23 -7.83
CA ASN A 48 -19.75 -25.64 -8.36
C ASN A 48 -18.61 -25.23 -7.40
N LEU A 49 -18.07 -26.20 -6.66
CA LEU A 49 -17.06 -26.00 -5.63
C LEU A 49 -15.84 -25.20 -6.13
N ASN A 50 -15.35 -25.47 -7.34
CA ASN A 50 -14.19 -24.77 -7.89
C ASN A 50 -14.48 -23.28 -8.14
N LEU A 51 -15.66 -22.97 -8.68
CA LEU A 51 -16.08 -21.59 -8.94
C LEU A 51 -16.38 -20.83 -7.63
N ILE A 52 -16.90 -21.52 -6.62
CA ILE A 52 -17.15 -20.96 -5.29
C ILE A 52 -15.83 -20.54 -4.64
N VAL A 53 -14.83 -21.43 -4.62
CA VAL A 53 -13.52 -21.13 -4.01
C VAL A 53 -12.85 -19.96 -4.73
N GLN A 54 -12.86 -19.96 -6.07
CA GLN A 54 -12.31 -18.87 -6.86
C GLN A 54 -13.05 -17.55 -6.62
N GLY A 55 -14.39 -17.58 -6.56
CA GLY A 55 -15.22 -16.42 -6.28
C GLY A 55 -14.98 -15.86 -4.89
N LEU A 56 -14.89 -16.72 -3.88
CA LEU A 56 -14.62 -16.34 -2.48
C LEU A 56 -13.23 -15.71 -2.32
N CYS A 57 -12.19 -16.30 -2.92
CA CYS A 57 -10.84 -15.73 -2.88
C CYS A 57 -10.79 -14.34 -3.55
N SER A 58 -11.44 -14.20 -4.70
CA SER A 58 -11.52 -12.92 -5.42
C SER A 58 -12.28 -11.86 -4.61
N PHE A 59 -13.43 -12.24 -4.05
CA PHE A 59 -14.25 -11.39 -3.19
C PHE A 59 -13.47 -10.91 -1.96
N CYS A 60 -12.81 -11.81 -1.22
CA CYS A 60 -12.02 -11.45 -0.06
C CYS A 60 -10.87 -10.50 -0.43
N SER A 61 -10.18 -10.76 -1.55
CA SER A 61 -9.09 -9.90 -2.04
C SER A 61 -9.59 -8.49 -2.40
N ILE A 62 -10.73 -8.39 -3.10
CA ILE A 62 -11.28 -7.10 -3.54
C ILE A 62 -11.94 -6.33 -2.38
N CYS A 63 -12.57 -7.01 -1.43
CA CYS A 63 -13.09 -6.38 -0.22
C CYS A 63 -11.99 -5.80 0.67
N THR A 64 -10.93 -6.59 0.93
CA THR A 64 -9.81 -6.13 1.77
C THR A 64 -9.12 -4.90 1.18
N THR A 65 -8.97 -4.85 -0.13
CA THR A 65 -8.38 -3.71 -0.84
C THR A 65 -9.28 -2.48 -0.84
N GLY A 66 -10.60 -2.65 -1.00
CA GLY A 66 -11.57 -1.56 -0.85
C GLY A 66 -11.51 -0.94 0.55
N ILE A 67 -11.44 -1.78 1.60
CA ILE A 67 -11.29 -1.33 2.99
C ILE A 67 -9.97 -0.60 3.19
N LYS A 68 -8.84 -1.13 2.69
CA LYS A 68 -7.53 -0.46 2.76
C LYS A 68 -7.55 0.90 2.09
N ALA A 69 -8.13 1.01 0.89
CA ALA A 69 -8.24 2.26 0.15
C ALA A 69 -9.10 3.31 0.86
N MET A 70 -10.21 2.89 1.50
CA MET A 70 -11.02 3.78 2.34
C MET A 70 -10.26 4.23 3.58
N ARG A 71 -9.59 3.31 4.30
CA ARG A 71 -8.77 3.67 5.48
C ARG A 71 -7.67 4.66 5.11
N MET A 72 -6.96 4.43 4.00
CA MET A 72 -5.88 5.31 3.57
C MET A 72 -6.37 6.73 3.29
N HIS A 73 -7.59 6.89 2.80
CA HIS A 73 -8.21 8.21 2.61
C HIS A 73 -8.73 8.81 3.93
N SER A 74 -9.36 8.02 4.79
CA SER A 74 -9.88 8.51 6.08
C SER A 74 -8.76 9.01 7.00
N TYR A 75 -7.61 8.32 7.01
CA TYR A 75 -6.44 8.65 7.83
C TYR A 75 -5.37 9.43 7.06
N GLU A 76 -5.74 10.06 5.95
CA GLU A 76 -4.80 10.74 5.06
C GLU A 76 -3.95 11.80 5.79
N ALA A 77 -4.58 12.60 6.66
CA ALA A 77 -3.91 13.64 7.44
C ALA A 77 -2.89 13.07 8.45
N GLU A 78 -3.24 11.97 9.11
CA GLU A 78 -2.35 11.29 10.06
C GLU A 78 -1.18 10.63 9.34
N ILE A 79 -1.43 9.95 8.22
CA ILE A 79 -0.41 9.36 7.36
C ILE A 79 0.55 10.44 6.86
N LEU A 80 0.04 11.59 6.41
CA LEU A 80 0.86 12.73 5.99
C LEU A 80 1.71 13.29 7.12
N HIS A 81 1.13 13.43 8.31
CA HIS A 81 1.85 13.91 9.49
C HIS A 81 2.99 12.95 9.87
N ILE A 82 2.72 11.64 9.91
CA ILE A 82 3.72 10.62 10.21
C ILE A 82 4.81 10.63 9.12
N TRP A 83 4.42 10.65 7.84
CA TRP A 83 5.37 10.70 6.72
C TRP A 83 6.29 11.91 6.79
N ARG A 84 5.75 13.11 7.06
CA ARG A 84 6.56 14.33 7.22
C ARG A 84 7.47 14.26 8.44
N THR A 85 6.99 13.67 9.53
CA THR A 85 7.79 13.47 10.75
C THR A 85 9.00 12.57 10.46
N MET A 86 8.79 11.51 9.66
CA MET A 86 9.83 10.61 9.20
C MET A 86 10.83 11.28 8.25
N GLU A 87 10.33 11.95 7.21
CA GLU A 87 11.17 12.59 6.18
C GLU A 87 12.04 13.71 6.75
N SER A 88 11.50 14.53 7.65
CA SER A 88 12.24 15.60 8.28
C SER A 88 13.26 15.11 9.32
N ALA A 89 13.25 13.81 9.64
CA ALA A 89 13.99 13.21 10.73
C ALA A 89 13.79 13.98 12.04
N THR A 90 12.62 14.62 12.23
CA THR A 90 12.40 15.58 13.33
C THR A 90 12.49 14.92 14.69
N LEU A 91 12.08 13.65 14.80
CA LEU A 91 12.26 12.86 16.02
C LEU A 91 13.74 12.55 16.30
N PHE A 92 14.55 12.38 15.27
CA PHE A 92 16.00 12.21 15.41
C PHE A 92 16.71 13.53 15.76
N LYS A 93 16.31 14.64 15.13
CA LYS A 93 16.88 15.97 15.37
C LYS A 93 16.45 16.61 16.70
N LYS A 94 15.33 16.19 17.29
CA LYS A 94 14.85 16.70 18.58
C LYS A 94 15.61 16.14 19.79
N ILE A 95 16.43 15.10 19.62
CA ILE A 95 17.26 14.56 20.69
C ILE A 95 18.33 15.61 21.04
N HIS A 96 18.08 16.40 22.09
CA HIS A 96 18.89 17.57 22.44
C HIS A 96 20.35 17.22 22.77
N PHE A 97 20.56 16.01 23.31
CA PHE A 97 21.86 15.42 23.65
C PHE A 97 22.84 15.37 22.47
N LEU A 98 22.34 15.07 21.27
CA LEU A 98 23.17 14.89 20.08
C LEU A 98 23.82 16.20 19.59
N ARG A 99 23.35 17.37 20.08
CA ARG A 99 23.79 18.69 19.61
C ARG A 99 24.91 19.30 20.48
N THR A 100 25.20 18.73 21.65
CA THR A 100 26.00 19.41 22.68
C THR A 100 27.37 18.77 22.97
N GLY A 101 27.75 17.69 22.26
CA GLY A 101 29.05 17.00 22.44
C GLY A 101 29.72 16.56 21.12
N ASP A 102 30.96 16.07 21.19
CA ASP A 102 31.75 15.58 20.03
C ASP A 102 31.30 14.18 19.57
N ASN A 103 29.99 14.02 19.40
CA ASN A 103 29.32 12.75 19.10
C ASN A 103 29.09 12.55 17.58
N LYS A 104 29.87 13.25 16.75
CA LYS A 104 29.75 13.18 15.27
C LYS A 104 29.87 11.76 14.73
N HIS A 105 30.71 10.93 15.34
CA HIS A 105 30.91 9.55 14.91
C HIS A 105 29.64 8.69 15.08
N ILE A 106 28.82 8.96 16.12
CA ILE A 106 27.53 8.29 16.37
C ILE A 106 26.53 8.68 15.29
N PHE A 107 26.45 9.97 14.94
CA PHE A 107 25.61 10.45 13.84
C PHE A 107 25.98 9.82 12.51
N THR A 108 27.29 9.75 12.22
CA THR A 108 27.75 9.19 10.94
C THR A 108 27.36 7.72 10.83
N ARG A 109 27.46 6.96 11.93
CA ARG A 109 27.05 5.54 11.98
C ARG A 109 25.53 5.37 11.83
N ILE A 110 24.74 6.25 12.46
CA ILE A 110 23.27 6.27 12.36
C ILE A 110 22.83 6.62 10.94
N ASP A 111 23.38 7.69 10.35
CA ASP A 111 23.04 8.14 9.00
C ASP A 111 23.39 7.05 7.98
N ASP A 112 24.56 6.41 8.11
CA ASP A 112 24.94 5.26 7.29
C ASP A 112 23.97 4.08 7.43
N HIS A 113 23.46 3.82 8.64
CA HIS A 113 22.49 2.75 8.86
C HIS A 113 21.14 3.07 8.22
N ILE A 114 20.64 4.31 8.41
CA ILE A 114 19.38 4.78 7.83
C ILE A 114 19.47 4.74 6.30
N ASP A 115 20.58 5.21 5.72
CA ASP A 115 20.78 5.21 4.26
C ASP A 115 20.77 3.79 3.68
N ARG A 116 21.40 2.83 4.36
CA ARG A 116 21.36 1.41 3.95
C ARG A 116 19.94 0.85 4.03
N GLN A 117 19.25 1.07 5.14
CA GLN A 117 17.86 0.62 5.32
C GLN A 117 16.92 1.24 4.27
N TRP A 118 17.12 2.52 3.92
CA TRP A 118 16.33 3.17 2.87
C TRP A 118 16.59 2.59 1.48
N LYS A 119 17.85 2.23 1.18
CA LYS A 119 18.18 1.54 -0.08
C LYS A 119 17.52 0.17 -0.14
N GLU A 120 17.56 -0.59 0.95
CA GLU A 120 16.89 -1.91 1.06
C GLU A 120 15.38 -1.78 0.87
N VAL A 121 14.73 -0.82 1.53
CA VAL A 121 13.28 -0.59 1.37
C VAL A 121 12.93 -0.19 -0.05
N HIS A 122 13.68 0.71 -0.67
CA HIS A 122 13.44 1.08 -2.06
C HIS A 122 13.55 -0.12 -3.00
N LEU A 123 14.54 -0.99 -2.77
CA LEU A 123 14.72 -2.20 -3.55
C LEU A 123 13.55 -3.19 -3.34
N ASN A 124 13.19 -3.46 -2.09
CA ASN A 124 12.09 -4.36 -1.73
C ASN A 124 10.75 -3.86 -2.27
N LEU A 125 10.48 -2.56 -2.18
CA LEU A 125 9.25 -1.97 -2.68
C LEU A 125 9.17 -2.01 -4.22
N ARG A 126 10.30 -1.79 -4.91
CA ARG A 126 10.38 -1.94 -6.37
C ARG A 126 10.14 -3.39 -6.80
N PHE A 127 10.78 -4.34 -6.11
CA PHE A 127 10.59 -5.75 -6.38
C PHE A 127 9.15 -6.19 -6.12
N TYR A 128 8.57 -5.79 -4.99
CA TYR A 128 7.18 -6.06 -4.65
C TYR A 128 6.22 -5.45 -5.68
N CYS A 129 6.44 -4.20 -6.08
CA CYS A 129 5.64 -3.56 -7.13
C CYS A 129 5.73 -4.32 -8.46
N LEU A 130 6.92 -4.80 -8.84
CA LEU A 130 7.10 -5.61 -10.05
C LEU A 130 6.34 -6.93 -9.96
N VAL A 131 6.52 -7.70 -8.87
CA VAL A 131 5.89 -9.01 -8.70
C VAL A 131 4.36 -8.88 -8.71
N VAL A 132 3.81 -7.98 -7.90
CA VAL A 132 2.34 -7.82 -7.85
C VAL A 132 1.81 -7.21 -9.15
N GLY A 133 2.58 -6.34 -9.82
CA GLY A 133 2.22 -5.80 -11.13
C GLY A 133 2.21 -6.85 -12.23
N ALA A 134 3.15 -7.79 -12.21
CA ALA A 134 3.18 -8.94 -13.10
C ALA A 134 1.96 -9.83 -12.87
N VAL A 135 1.62 -10.15 -11.61
CA VAL A 135 0.42 -10.92 -11.27
C VAL A 135 -0.85 -10.20 -11.76
N ALA A 136 -1.01 -8.91 -11.48
CA ALA A 136 -2.15 -8.12 -11.97
C ALA A 136 -2.25 -8.14 -13.51
N SER A 137 -1.10 -8.06 -14.18
CA SER A 137 -1.02 -8.13 -15.65
C SER A 137 -1.44 -9.50 -16.18
N THR A 138 -1.10 -10.61 -15.50
CA THR A 138 -1.53 -11.94 -15.93
C THR A 138 -3.06 -12.11 -15.94
N TYR A 139 -3.77 -11.48 -15.00
CA TYR A 139 -5.23 -11.50 -14.97
C TYR A 139 -5.87 -10.81 -16.18
N SER A 140 -5.20 -9.84 -16.81
CA SER A 140 -5.70 -9.18 -18.03
C SER A 140 -5.14 -9.78 -19.32
N ILE A 141 -3.84 -10.12 -19.34
CA ILE A 141 -3.16 -10.62 -20.55
C ILE A 141 -3.68 -12.01 -20.94
N ILE A 142 -3.90 -12.91 -19.97
CA ILE A 142 -4.32 -14.29 -20.28
C ILE A 142 -5.70 -14.30 -20.98
N PRO A 143 -6.74 -13.64 -20.44
CA PRO A 143 -8.04 -13.54 -21.13
C PRO A 143 -7.95 -12.80 -22.47
N ALA A 144 -7.13 -11.76 -22.58
CA ALA A 144 -6.91 -11.06 -23.85
C ALA A 144 -6.33 -11.98 -24.94
N CYS A 145 -5.30 -12.76 -24.60
CA CYS A 145 -4.69 -13.73 -25.51
C CYS A 145 -5.66 -14.85 -25.88
N MET A 146 -6.44 -15.36 -24.93
CA MET A 146 -7.47 -16.38 -25.19
C MET A 146 -8.57 -15.86 -26.12
N ASN A 147 -9.03 -14.62 -25.93
CA ASN A 147 -10.02 -14.00 -26.81
C ASN A 147 -9.48 -13.81 -28.23
N LEU A 148 -8.25 -13.29 -28.35
CA LEU A 148 -7.60 -13.10 -29.65
C LEU A 148 -7.43 -14.44 -30.39
N TYR A 149 -7.03 -15.49 -29.67
CA TYR A 149 -6.92 -16.83 -30.23
C TYR A 149 -8.27 -17.39 -30.72
N ASN A 150 -9.33 -17.21 -29.93
CA ASN A 150 -10.67 -17.66 -30.30
C ASN A 150 -11.22 -16.88 -31.51
N GLU A 151 -10.91 -15.58 -31.62
CA GLU A 151 -11.24 -14.75 -32.77
C GLU A 151 -10.51 -15.23 -34.04
N PHE A 152 -9.22 -15.57 -33.95
CA PHE A 152 -8.47 -16.16 -35.07
C PHE A 152 -9.01 -17.54 -35.50
N GLN A 153 -9.64 -18.29 -34.59
CA GLN A 153 -10.31 -19.56 -34.92
C GLN A 153 -11.73 -19.38 -35.49
N GLY A 154 -12.24 -18.15 -35.62
CA GLY A 154 -13.60 -17.86 -36.09
C GLY A 154 -14.70 -18.22 -35.08
N ASN A 155 -14.35 -18.34 -33.80
CA ASN A 155 -15.24 -18.81 -32.75
C ASN A 155 -15.73 -17.63 -31.89
N ASP A 156 -16.64 -16.81 -32.45
CA ASP A 156 -17.10 -15.55 -31.85
C ASP A 156 -17.90 -15.70 -30.53
N PHE A 157 -18.40 -16.91 -30.24
CA PHE A 157 -19.33 -17.13 -29.12
C PHE A 157 -18.67 -17.37 -27.76
N ASN A 158 -17.35 -17.56 -27.70
CA ASN A 158 -16.63 -17.95 -26.48
C ASN A 158 -15.61 -16.88 -26.03
N ARG A 159 -16.08 -15.63 -25.83
CA ARG A 159 -15.26 -14.52 -25.33
C ARG A 159 -15.23 -14.52 -23.79
N SER A 160 -14.03 -14.59 -23.23
CA SER A 160 -13.74 -14.56 -21.78
C SER A 160 -13.60 -13.13 -21.26
N LEU A 161 -14.05 -12.88 -20.03
CA LEU A 161 -13.80 -11.61 -19.32
C LEU A 161 -12.59 -11.73 -18.40
N VAL A 162 -12.10 -10.60 -17.89
CA VAL A 162 -10.96 -10.52 -16.96
C VAL A 162 -11.31 -11.23 -15.65
N TYR A 163 -12.54 -11.00 -15.17
CA TYR A 163 -13.10 -11.70 -14.04
C TYR A 163 -14.32 -12.50 -14.46
N ASN A 164 -14.58 -13.60 -13.74
CA ASN A 164 -15.87 -14.26 -13.81
C ASN A 164 -16.90 -13.43 -13.05
N THR A 165 -17.43 -12.39 -13.70
CA THR A 165 -18.46 -11.47 -13.20
C THR A 165 -19.80 -11.79 -13.84
N TYR A 166 -20.88 -11.47 -13.13
CA TYR A 166 -22.25 -11.64 -13.62
C TYR A 166 -22.93 -10.28 -13.74
N TYR A 167 -23.44 -9.93 -14.92
CA TYR A 167 -24.08 -8.64 -15.18
C TYR A 167 -25.61 -8.82 -15.30
N PRO A 168 -26.39 -8.63 -14.21
CA PRO A 168 -27.79 -9.03 -14.17
C PRO A 168 -28.70 -8.39 -15.23
N PHE A 169 -28.38 -7.17 -15.67
CA PHE A 169 -29.21 -6.42 -16.62
C PHE A 169 -28.71 -6.50 -18.08
N ILE A 170 -27.52 -7.05 -18.33
CA ILE A 170 -26.83 -6.98 -19.63
C ILE A 170 -26.23 -8.34 -20.01
N GLU A 171 -26.56 -9.43 -19.30
CA GLU A 171 -25.94 -10.74 -19.51
C GLU A 171 -26.07 -11.24 -20.96
N GLU A 172 -27.22 -10.99 -21.60
CA GLU A 172 -27.46 -11.34 -23.01
C GLU A 172 -26.58 -10.52 -23.96
N TYR A 173 -26.38 -9.24 -23.68
CA TYR A 173 -25.62 -8.32 -24.54
C TYR A 173 -24.11 -8.32 -24.27
N ARG A 174 -23.67 -8.96 -23.16
CA ARG A 174 -22.30 -8.94 -22.63
C ARG A 174 -21.22 -9.42 -23.60
N ARG A 175 -21.60 -10.35 -24.48
CA ARG A 175 -20.67 -11.02 -25.42
C ARG A 175 -20.58 -10.31 -26.77
N PHE A 176 -21.46 -9.34 -27.03
CA PHE A 176 -21.47 -8.60 -28.28
C PHE A 176 -20.47 -7.44 -28.24
N SER A 177 -19.73 -7.25 -29.33
CA SER A 177 -18.96 -6.03 -29.55
C SER A 177 -19.93 -4.87 -29.82
N PRO A 178 -19.69 -3.64 -29.32
CA PRO A 178 -18.51 -3.16 -28.59
C PRO A 178 -18.58 -3.30 -27.06
N LEU A 179 -19.71 -3.78 -26.53
CA LEU A 179 -19.96 -3.80 -25.09
C LEU A 179 -18.96 -4.71 -24.34
N HIS A 180 -18.57 -5.82 -24.94
CA HIS A 180 -17.55 -6.72 -24.38
C HIS A 180 -16.20 -6.02 -24.13
N GLU A 181 -15.71 -5.23 -25.08
CA GLU A 181 -14.40 -4.56 -25.00
C GLU A 181 -14.40 -3.47 -23.93
N VAL A 182 -15.52 -2.75 -23.81
CA VAL A 182 -15.72 -1.73 -22.77
C VAL A 182 -15.74 -2.37 -21.38
N LEU A 183 -16.46 -3.48 -21.21
CA LEU A 183 -16.49 -4.22 -19.95
C LEU A 183 -15.11 -4.80 -19.60
N PHE A 184 -14.41 -5.37 -20.59
CA PHE A 184 -13.06 -5.89 -20.42
C PHE A 184 -12.09 -4.80 -19.93
N CYS A 185 -12.09 -3.64 -20.60
CA CYS A 185 -11.24 -2.51 -20.23
C CYS A 185 -11.59 -1.94 -18.85
N SER A 186 -12.87 -1.88 -18.51
CA SER A 186 -13.35 -1.46 -17.19
C SER A 186 -12.87 -2.40 -16.08
N GLU A 187 -12.99 -3.71 -16.29
CA GLU A 187 -12.54 -4.72 -15.33
C GLU A 187 -11.01 -4.75 -15.17
N SER A 188 -10.26 -4.67 -16.27
CA SER A 188 -8.80 -4.54 -16.23
C SER A 188 -8.38 -3.28 -15.47
N LEU A 189 -9.00 -2.13 -15.75
CA LEU A 189 -8.70 -0.88 -15.05
C LEU A 189 -8.98 -1.02 -13.55
N SER A 190 -10.12 -1.60 -13.19
CA SER A 190 -10.44 -1.89 -11.78
C SER A 190 -9.35 -2.74 -11.14
N GLY A 191 -8.93 -3.84 -11.78
CA GLY A 191 -7.86 -4.70 -11.28
C GLY A 191 -6.54 -3.95 -11.05
N PHE A 192 -6.15 -3.07 -11.97
CA PHE A 192 -4.95 -2.23 -11.81
C PHE A 192 -5.08 -1.22 -10.66
N THR A 193 -6.28 -0.66 -10.44
CA THR A 193 -6.50 0.27 -9.34
C THR A 193 -6.46 -0.43 -7.98
N THR A 194 -7.04 -1.63 -7.90
CA THR A 194 -6.94 -2.52 -6.73
C THR A 194 -5.48 -2.85 -6.42
N TRP A 195 -4.71 -3.23 -7.44
CA TRP A 195 -3.27 -3.50 -7.32
C TRP A 195 -2.49 -2.30 -6.78
N ALA A 196 -2.70 -1.12 -7.35
CA ALA A 196 -2.03 0.10 -6.90
C ALA A 196 -2.41 0.46 -5.46
N GLY A 197 -3.66 0.20 -5.07
CA GLY A 197 -4.15 0.26 -3.68
C GLY A 197 -3.32 -0.58 -2.73
N VAL A 198 -3.15 -1.87 -3.05
CA VAL A 198 -2.36 -2.82 -2.24
C VAL A 198 -0.93 -2.35 -2.08
N VAL A 199 -0.26 -2.04 -3.21
CA VAL A 199 1.16 -1.65 -3.18
C VAL A 199 1.38 -0.35 -2.42
N ALA A 200 0.45 0.60 -2.53
CA ALA A 200 0.53 1.86 -1.79
C ALA A 200 0.41 1.64 -0.27
N PHE A 201 -0.59 0.87 0.16
CA PHE A 201 -0.83 0.62 1.58
C PHE A 201 0.26 -0.25 2.21
N ASP A 202 0.60 -1.37 1.57
CA ASP A 202 1.61 -2.30 2.09
C ASP A 202 3.00 -1.65 2.05
N GLY A 203 3.28 -0.83 1.04
CA GLY A 203 4.50 -0.02 0.97
C GLY A 203 4.60 1.00 2.10
N LEU A 204 3.51 1.70 2.41
CA LEU A 204 3.46 2.61 3.55
C LEU A 204 3.72 1.87 4.86
N TYR A 205 3.08 0.72 5.07
CA TYR A 205 3.25 -0.10 6.26
C TYR A 205 4.71 -0.54 6.46
N VAL A 206 5.36 -1.04 5.40
CA VAL A 206 6.78 -1.44 5.46
C VAL A 206 7.67 -0.26 5.85
N VAL A 207 7.43 0.92 5.28
CA VAL A 207 8.19 2.13 5.59
C VAL A 207 8.01 2.53 7.06
N LEU A 208 6.78 2.46 7.59
CA LEU A 208 6.49 2.76 9.00
C LEU A 208 7.19 1.80 9.97
N VAL A 209 7.10 0.49 9.71
CA VAL A 209 7.73 -0.54 10.55
C VAL A 209 9.25 -0.41 10.53
N LEU A 210 9.84 -0.14 9.37
CA LEU A 210 11.29 0.07 9.24
C LEU A 210 11.73 1.31 10.03
N TYR A 211 10.94 2.39 9.97
CA TYR A 211 11.24 3.60 10.73
C TYR A 211 11.17 3.36 12.24
N ALA A 212 10.14 2.69 12.72
CA ALA A 212 10.04 2.30 14.13
C ALA A 212 11.23 1.42 14.55
N THR A 213 11.62 0.46 13.72
CA THR A 213 12.78 -0.42 13.96
C THR A 213 14.09 0.38 14.00
N SER A 214 14.26 1.35 13.10
CA SER A 214 15.45 2.21 13.06
C SER A 214 15.55 3.09 14.30
N LEU A 215 14.42 3.62 14.78
CA LEU A 215 14.35 4.41 16.00
C LEU A 215 14.67 3.57 17.25
N MET A 216 14.19 2.32 17.29
CA MET A 216 14.52 1.36 18.34
C MET A 216 16.01 0.95 18.35
N ARG A 217 16.61 0.73 17.18
CA ARG A 217 18.05 0.44 17.09
C ARG A 217 18.89 1.61 17.56
N MET A 218 18.56 2.82 17.12
CA MET A 218 19.22 4.03 17.60
C MET A 218 19.14 4.15 19.12
N LEU A 219 17.95 3.91 19.68
CA LEU A 219 17.77 3.93 21.13
C LEU A 219 18.69 2.90 21.83
N GLY A 220 18.81 1.70 21.25
CA GLY A 220 19.73 0.67 21.72
C GLY A 220 21.20 1.09 21.66
N ASP A 221 21.65 1.67 20.54
CA ASP A 221 23.01 2.18 20.37
C ASP A 221 23.31 3.33 21.36
N LEU A 222 22.35 4.24 21.56
CA LEU A 222 22.44 5.30 22.56
C LEU A 222 22.54 4.74 23.98
N MET A 223 21.75 3.73 24.33
CA MET A 223 21.84 3.06 25.63
C MET A 223 23.21 2.40 25.84
N GLN A 224 23.79 1.79 24.81
CA GLN A 224 25.14 1.22 24.91
C GLN A 224 26.19 2.31 25.19
N GLU A 225 26.10 3.46 24.52
CA GLU A 225 27.01 4.58 24.78
C GLU A 225 26.82 5.19 26.17
N THR A 226 25.61 5.19 26.74
CA THR A 226 25.44 5.60 28.15
C THR A 226 26.14 4.68 29.14
N THR A 227 26.50 3.46 28.73
CA THR A 227 27.23 2.49 29.56
C THR A 227 28.75 2.76 29.56
N ASN A 228 29.23 3.64 28.66
CA ASN A 228 30.63 4.02 28.55
C ASN A 228 31.10 4.79 29.79
N GLN A 229 32.26 4.44 30.35
CA GLN A 229 32.78 4.99 31.62
C GLN A 229 33.25 6.44 31.52
N ALA A 230 33.26 7.02 30.32
CA ALA A 230 33.71 8.39 30.06
C ALA A 230 32.64 9.46 30.37
N LEU A 231 31.39 9.08 30.66
CA LEU A 231 30.28 10.02 30.90
C LEU A 231 30.05 10.23 32.41
N SER A 232 29.78 11.47 32.81
CA SER A 232 29.47 11.81 34.20
C SER A 232 28.14 11.19 34.65
N ASP A 233 28.00 10.81 35.93
CA ASP A 233 26.77 10.22 36.47
C ASP A 233 25.53 11.11 36.29
N VAL A 234 25.71 12.44 36.31
CA VAL A 234 24.63 13.42 36.08
C VAL A 234 24.15 13.37 34.63
N GLU A 235 25.09 13.25 33.69
CA GLU A 235 24.80 13.13 32.26
C GLU A 235 24.13 11.79 31.97
N ARG A 236 24.65 10.69 32.54
CA ARG A 236 24.07 9.33 32.46
C ARG A 236 22.61 9.28 32.90
N THR A 237 22.27 9.93 34.01
CA THR A 237 20.90 9.94 34.54
C THR A 237 19.95 10.76 33.67
N PHE A 238 20.44 11.87 33.10
CA PHE A 238 19.71 12.66 32.10
C PHE A 238 19.48 11.86 30.81
N PHE A 239 20.48 11.09 30.35
CA PHE A 239 20.35 10.25 29.16
C PHE A 239 19.34 9.13 29.31
N LEU A 240 19.35 8.43 30.44
CA LEU A 240 18.40 7.37 30.70
C LEU A 240 16.95 7.90 30.64
N ARG A 241 16.73 9.12 31.14
CA ARG A 241 15.42 9.77 31.16
C ARG A 241 14.93 10.15 29.75
N GLU A 242 15.78 10.72 28.92
CA GLU A 242 15.43 11.06 27.53
C GLU A 242 15.19 9.80 26.70
N CYS A 243 16.02 8.76 26.86
CA CYS A 243 15.81 7.46 26.22
C CYS A 243 14.48 6.82 26.62
N LEU A 244 14.14 6.84 27.92
CA LEU A 244 12.84 6.36 28.42
C LEU A 244 11.67 7.16 27.85
N GLN A 245 11.77 8.49 27.79
CA GLN A 245 10.72 9.32 27.21
C GLN A 245 10.55 9.09 25.70
N GLN A 246 11.65 8.90 24.98
CA GLN A 246 11.61 8.55 23.56
C GLN A 246 10.93 7.19 23.38
N HIS A 247 11.28 6.19 24.19
CA HIS A 247 10.70 4.86 24.15
C HIS A 247 9.19 4.88 24.44
N ILE A 248 8.77 5.61 25.47
CA ILE A 248 7.36 5.80 25.82
C ILE A 248 6.60 6.46 24.66
N LYS A 249 7.16 7.51 24.03
CA LYS A 249 6.53 8.15 22.85
C LYS A 249 6.41 7.20 21.66
N THR A 250 7.41 6.33 21.47
CA THR A 250 7.41 5.36 20.37
C THR A 250 6.35 4.29 20.60
N ILE A 251 6.21 3.81 21.84
CA ILE A 251 5.17 2.86 22.24
C ILE A 251 3.79 3.51 22.12
N GLN A 252 3.61 4.75 22.59
CA GLN A 252 2.35 5.49 22.44
C GLN A 252 1.97 5.69 20.97
N LEU A 253 2.92 5.98 20.09
CA LEU A 253 2.67 6.05 18.65
C LEU A 253 2.26 4.70 18.06
N SER A 254 2.78 3.59 18.59
CA SER A 254 2.38 2.24 18.18
C SER A 254 0.98 1.87 18.67
N ASP A 255 0.65 2.21 19.92
CA ASP A 255 -0.67 1.92 20.53
C ASP A 255 -1.78 2.82 19.96
N SER A 256 -1.43 3.99 19.43
CA SER A 256 -2.38 4.87 18.73
C SER A 256 -2.69 4.40 17.30
N ALA A 257 -1.86 3.51 16.75
CA ALA A 257 -1.95 3.02 15.37
C ALA A 257 -2.65 1.66 15.24
N SER A 258 -2.93 0.98 16.36
CA SER A 258 -3.73 -0.26 16.44
C SER A 258 -5.22 0.04 16.60
#